data_AF-A0A1Q3AT89-F1
#
_entry.id   AF-A0A1Q3AT89-F1
#
_cell.length_a   1.000
_cell.length_b   1.000
_cell.length_c   1.000
_cell.angle_alpha   90.00
_cell.angle_beta   90.00
_cell.angle_gamma   90.00
#
_symmetry.space_group_name_H-M   'P 1'
#
loop_
_entity.id
_entity.type
_entity.pdbx_description
1 polymer ?
#
loop_
_entity_poly.entity_id
_entity_poly.type
_entity_poly.pdbx_seq_one_letter_code
_entity_poly.pdbx_strand_id
1 'polypeptide(L)'
;MNLNVGLEGSSITRPPFFDGNNYSFWKTRMEIFLQSLDYQLWHIIVNGPRMPTRTIEGVVSLKPENEYNDNDFRMLQLNSKAKHVLFCAVGPNEFNRISLCDTAKEMWDLLKVTYEGTNQVKESKISMLVHEYELFLMHDNESISDMFTRFTTIVNSLKNLGKNYSNQELVRKILRCLPRNWTPKVTTIEEAKDLSTLPLEQLLGSLMTHETTMKSHEHVETKKKKTIALRASREESESDEDDDIVLISNQFKKFLKSQKGKKVFKKKFPQEEESSKK
;
A
#
# COMPACT_ATOMS: atom_id res chain seq x y z
N MET A 1 -19.68 -30.56 -4.35
CA MET A 1 -20.81 -29.65 -4.10
C MET A 1 -20.24 -28.24 -4.03
N ASN A 2 -20.57 -27.41 -5.02
CA ASN A 2 -20.06 -26.05 -5.13
C ASN A 2 -20.70 -25.17 -4.05
N LEU A 3 -19.90 -24.73 -3.09
CA LEU A 3 -20.30 -23.69 -2.14
C LEU A 3 -20.39 -22.37 -2.90
N ASN A 4 -21.58 -21.77 -2.88
CA ASN A 4 -21.90 -20.48 -3.46
C ASN A 4 -20.78 -19.46 -3.23
N VAL A 5 -20.12 -19.09 -4.33
CA VAL A 5 -19.35 -17.85 -4.45
C VAL A 5 -20.37 -16.72 -4.41
N GLY A 6 -20.77 -16.30 -3.21
CA GLY A 6 -21.67 -15.18 -2.99
C GLY A 6 -20.95 -13.85 -3.23
N LEU A 7 -21.03 -13.35 -4.45
CA LEU A 7 -20.74 -11.96 -4.81
C LEU A 7 -22.08 -11.20 -4.84
N GLU A 8 -22.63 -10.87 -3.68
CA GLU A 8 -23.69 -9.86 -3.49
C GLU A 8 -23.89 -9.60 -1.99
N GLY A 9 -23.89 -8.32 -1.56
CA GLY A 9 -24.26 -7.86 -0.21
C GLY A 9 -23.59 -8.61 0.96
N SER A 10 -22.54 -8.02 1.55
CA SER A 10 -21.92 -8.66 2.72
C SER A 10 -22.85 -8.65 3.92
N SER A 11 -22.99 -9.80 4.57
CA SER A 11 -23.88 -9.97 5.72
C SER A 11 -23.49 -9.02 6.85
N ILE A 12 -24.48 -8.33 7.42
CA ILE A 12 -24.32 -7.53 8.63
C ILE A 12 -24.40 -8.37 9.91
N THR A 13 -24.84 -9.63 9.80
CA THR A 13 -25.06 -10.53 10.95
C THR A 13 -24.05 -11.67 11.00
N ARG A 14 -23.48 -12.08 9.86
CA ARG A 14 -22.47 -13.14 9.78
C ARG A 14 -21.07 -12.57 9.64
N PRO A 15 -20.09 -13.10 10.37
CA PRO A 15 -18.72 -12.66 10.21
C PRO A 15 -18.22 -12.96 8.79
N PRO A 16 -17.28 -12.14 8.26
CA PRO A 16 -16.62 -12.44 7.00
C PRO A 16 -15.86 -13.76 7.13
N PHE A 17 -16.08 -14.68 6.19
CA PHE A 17 -15.42 -15.98 6.20
C PHE A 17 -13.98 -15.88 5.68
N PHE A 18 -13.09 -16.65 6.29
CA PHE A 18 -11.68 -16.76 5.97
C PHE A 18 -11.36 -18.17 5.48
N ASP A 19 -10.96 -18.25 4.22
CA ASP A 19 -10.57 -19.47 3.53
C ASP A 19 -9.04 -19.70 3.54
N GLY A 20 -8.28 -18.83 4.21
CA GLY A 20 -6.82 -18.84 4.22
C GLY A 20 -6.17 -17.91 3.19
N ASN A 21 -6.95 -17.30 2.28
CA ASN A 21 -6.44 -16.41 1.25
C ASN A 21 -6.70 -14.93 1.58
N ASN A 22 -5.82 -14.05 1.08
CA ASN A 22 -5.99 -12.59 1.16
C ASN A 22 -6.27 -12.09 2.60
N TYR A 23 -5.46 -12.54 3.56
CA TYR A 23 -5.62 -12.23 4.98
C TYR A 23 -5.75 -10.73 5.27
N SER A 24 -5.00 -9.87 4.57
CA SER A 24 -5.09 -8.41 4.76
C SER A 24 -6.48 -7.85 4.46
N PHE A 25 -7.13 -8.35 3.41
CA PHE A 25 -8.51 -8.01 3.08
C PHE A 25 -9.48 -8.56 4.13
N TRP A 26 -9.37 -9.84 4.47
CA TRP A 26 -10.23 -10.46 5.48
C TRP A 26 -10.12 -9.75 6.84
N LYS A 27 -8.90 -9.51 7.32
CA LYS A 27 -8.60 -8.84 8.59
C LYS A 27 -9.28 -7.48 8.68
N THR A 28 -9.14 -6.65 7.64
CA THR A 28 -9.77 -5.32 7.58
C THR A 28 -11.28 -5.43 7.73
N ARG A 29 -11.90 -6.39 7.04
CA ARG A 29 -13.36 -6.59 7.11
C ARG A 29 -13.82 -7.15 8.44
N MET A 30 -13.05 -8.07 9.00
CA MET A 30 -13.33 -8.67 10.29
C MET A 30 -13.23 -7.65 11.43
N GLU A 31 -12.21 -6.78 11.40
CA GLU A 31 -12.07 -5.68 12.34
C GLU A 31 -13.30 -4.75 12.31
N ILE A 32 -13.72 -4.32 11.12
CA ILE A 32 -14.92 -3.48 10.96
C ILE A 32 -16.17 -4.21 11.46
N PHE A 33 -16.30 -5.51 11.15
CA PHE A 33 -17.44 -6.32 11.60
C PHE A 33 -17.50 -6.39 13.13
N LEU A 34 -16.40 -6.72 13.80
CA LEU A 34 -16.31 -6.79 15.26
C LEU A 34 -16.61 -5.45 15.93
N GLN A 35 -16.05 -4.35 15.40
CA GLN A 35 -16.32 -2.99 15.89
C GLN A 35 -17.80 -2.61 15.72
N SER A 36 -18.43 -3.04 14.62
CA SER A 36 -19.86 -2.78 14.37
C SER A 36 -20.80 -3.61 15.25
N LEU A 37 -20.38 -4.80 15.68
CA LEU A 37 -21.17 -5.64 16.58
C LEU A 37 -21.17 -5.10 18.01
N ASP A 38 -19.98 -4.79 18.52
CA ASP A 38 -19.76 -4.21 19.84
C ASP A 38 -18.27 -3.81 19.95
N TYR A 39 -18.00 -2.52 20.10
CA TYR A 39 -16.63 -2.01 20.19
C TYR A 39 -15.84 -2.61 21.37
N GLN A 40 -16.52 -3.03 22.45
CA GLN A 40 -15.86 -3.69 23.58
C GLN A 40 -15.33 -5.07 23.20
N LEU A 41 -15.94 -5.78 22.23
CA LEU A 41 -15.38 -7.03 21.70
C LEU A 41 -14.04 -6.79 21.02
N TRP A 42 -13.95 -5.74 20.20
CA TRP A 42 -12.69 -5.37 19.56
C TRP A 42 -11.61 -5.02 20.60
N HIS A 43 -11.97 -4.29 21.65
CA HIS A 43 -11.05 -3.99 22.75
C HIS A 43 -10.51 -5.26 23.43
N ILE A 44 -11.37 -6.26 23.70
CA ILE A 44 -10.96 -7.55 24.27
C ILE A 44 -10.03 -8.32 23.33
N ILE A 45 -10.28 -8.29 22.02
CA ILE A 45 -9.45 -8.99 21.04
C ILE A 45 -8.05 -8.38 20.95
N VAL A 46 -7.94 -7.05 21.02
CA VAL A 46 -6.64 -6.36 20.93
C VAL A 46 -5.85 -6.47 22.24
N ASN A 47 -6.51 -6.20 23.38
CA ASN A 47 -5.85 -6.03 24.68
C ASN A 47 -5.90 -7.28 25.56
N GLY A 48 -6.76 -8.24 25.22
CA GLY A 48 -7.02 -9.45 26.00
C GLY A 48 -8.13 -9.21 27.03
N PRO A 49 -8.76 -10.29 27.53
CA PRO A 49 -9.61 -10.18 28.70
C PRO A 49 -8.78 -9.74 29.90
N ARG A 50 -9.24 -8.71 30.61
CA ARG A 50 -8.66 -8.37 31.92
C ARG A 50 -9.02 -9.50 32.88
N MET A 51 -8.03 -10.27 33.31
CA MET A 51 -8.24 -11.33 34.28
C MET A 51 -8.71 -10.71 35.61
N PRO A 52 -9.79 -11.25 36.22
CA PRO A 52 -10.24 -10.81 37.54
C PRO A 52 -9.11 -10.97 38.55
N THR A 53 -8.66 -9.85 39.10
CA THR A 53 -7.57 -9.80 40.07
C THR A 53 -8.04 -9.12 41.33
N ARG A 54 -7.56 -9.58 42.48
CA ARG A 54 -7.78 -8.96 43.78
C ARG A 54 -6.45 -8.48 44.32
N THR A 55 -6.49 -7.39 45.09
CA THR A 55 -5.32 -6.91 45.83
C THR A 55 -5.58 -7.15 47.31
N ILE A 56 -4.80 -8.03 47.93
CA ILE A 56 -4.83 -8.26 49.37
C ILE A 56 -3.46 -7.82 49.90
N GLU A 57 -3.45 -6.86 50.82
CA GLU A 57 -2.22 -6.34 51.45
C GLU A 57 -1.14 -5.88 50.45
N GLY A 58 -1.55 -5.30 49.32
CA GLY A 58 -0.64 -4.82 48.27
C GLY A 58 -0.14 -5.89 47.29
N VAL A 59 -0.49 -7.16 47.51
CA VAL A 59 -0.19 -8.27 46.58
C VAL A 59 -1.36 -8.49 45.63
N VAL A 60 -1.11 -8.40 44.32
CA VAL A 60 -2.09 -8.68 43.27
C VAL A 60 -2.14 -10.18 43.02
N SER A 61 -3.26 -10.83 43.33
CA SER A 61 -3.51 -12.25 43.03
C SER A 61 -4.69 -12.42 42.09
N LEU A 62 -4.78 -13.57 41.43
CA LEU A 62 -6.01 -13.96 40.75
C LEU A 62 -7.15 -14.01 41.77
N LYS A 63 -8.29 -13.49 41.35
CA LYS A 63 -9.52 -13.52 42.13
C LYS A 63 -10.13 -14.91 41.96
N PRO A 64 -10.56 -15.59 43.02
CA PRO A 64 -11.30 -16.84 42.89
C PRO A 64 -12.71 -16.56 42.31
N GLU A 65 -13.26 -17.52 41.56
CA GLU A 65 -14.52 -17.36 40.82
C GLU A 65 -15.72 -16.97 41.71
N ASN A 66 -15.72 -17.47 42.95
CA ASN A 66 -16.74 -17.13 43.96
C ASN A 66 -16.76 -15.66 44.39
N GLU A 67 -15.70 -14.90 44.11
CA GLU A 67 -15.62 -13.47 44.43
C GLU A 67 -15.95 -12.58 43.22
N TYR A 68 -16.13 -13.15 42.03
CA TYR A 68 -16.34 -12.38 40.79
C TYR A 68 -17.52 -11.42 40.91
N ASN A 69 -17.30 -10.19 40.46
CA ASN A 69 -18.36 -9.20 40.34
C ASN A 69 -18.98 -9.25 38.93
N ASP A 70 -20.08 -8.51 38.74
CA ASP A 70 -20.77 -8.46 37.45
C ASP A 70 -19.86 -8.04 36.29
N ASN A 71 -18.88 -7.17 36.55
CA ASN A 71 -17.94 -6.73 35.53
C ASN A 71 -16.93 -7.83 35.15
N ASP A 72 -16.49 -8.65 36.11
CA ASP A 72 -15.60 -9.80 35.88
C ASP A 72 -16.29 -10.81 34.93
N PHE A 73 -17.54 -11.18 35.23
CA PHE A 73 -18.35 -12.05 34.37
C PHE A 73 -18.63 -11.43 33.00
N ARG A 74 -18.89 -10.13 32.93
CA ARG A 74 -19.08 -9.40 31.67
C ARG A 74 -17.86 -9.48 30.76
N MET A 75 -16.65 -9.33 31.32
CA MET A 75 -15.40 -9.43 30.55
C MET A 75 -15.15 -10.85 30.03
N LEU A 76 -15.43 -11.87 30.83
CA LEU A 76 -15.37 -13.27 30.41
C LEU A 76 -16.38 -13.57 29.30
N GLN A 77 -17.60 -13.06 29.43
CA GLN A 77 -18.65 -13.21 28.42
C GLN A 77 -18.26 -12.55 27.09
N LEU A 78 -17.69 -11.34 27.14
CA LEU A 78 -17.19 -10.67 25.94
C LEU A 78 -16.06 -11.46 25.27
N ASN A 79 -15.12 -12.02 26.04
CA ASN A 79 -14.08 -12.88 25.49
C ASN A 79 -14.68 -14.14 24.83
N SER A 80 -15.61 -14.83 25.50
CA SER A 80 -16.29 -16.01 24.95
C SER A 80 -17.06 -15.67 23.66
N LYS A 81 -17.74 -14.53 23.62
CA LYS A 81 -18.44 -14.04 22.42
C LYS A 81 -17.45 -13.74 21.29
N ALA A 82 -16.32 -13.10 21.59
CA ALA A 82 -15.27 -12.83 20.62
C ALA A 82 -14.66 -14.14 20.06
N LYS A 83 -14.35 -15.12 20.91
CA LYS A 83 -13.88 -16.45 20.48
C LYS A 83 -14.88 -17.11 19.53
N HIS A 84 -16.17 -17.07 19.88
CA HIS A 84 -17.22 -17.64 19.06
C HIS A 84 -17.28 -16.99 17.66
N VAL A 85 -17.24 -15.65 17.59
CA VAL A 85 -17.22 -14.94 16.31
C VAL A 85 -16.01 -15.33 15.47
N LEU A 86 -14.82 -15.43 16.07
CA LEU A 86 -13.59 -15.84 15.37
C LEU A 86 -13.69 -17.28 14.85
N PHE A 87 -14.21 -18.22 15.65
CA PHE A 87 -14.40 -19.60 15.20
C PHE A 87 -15.38 -19.72 14.03
N CYS A 88 -16.48 -18.97 14.05
CA CYS A 88 -17.46 -18.95 12.95
C CYS A 88 -16.90 -18.33 11.66
N ALA A 89 -15.83 -17.55 11.78
CA ALA A 89 -15.27 -16.82 10.66
C ALA A 89 -14.16 -17.55 9.93
N VAL A 90 -13.66 -18.66 10.46
CA VAL A 90 -12.49 -19.34 9.91
C VAL A 90 -12.83 -20.71 9.33
N GLY A 91 -12.13 -21.11 8.28
CA GLY A 91 -12.22 -22.46 7.73
C GLY A 91 -11.61 -23.54 8.64
N PRO A 92 -11.81 -24.83 8.33
CA PRO A 92 -11.38 -25.95 9.19
C PRO A 92 -9.89 -25.97 9.51
N ASN A 93 -9.03 -25.63 8.55
CA ASN A 93 -7.59 -25.59 8.75
C ASN A 93 -7.19 -24.54 9.79
N GLU A 94 -7.79 -23.36 9.69
CA GLU A 94 -7.51 -22.23 10.59
C GLU A 94 -8.16 -22.41 11.95
N PHE A 95 -9.34 -23.03 11.99
CA PHE A 95 -9.98 -23.48 13.22
C PHE A 95 -9.03 -24.36 14.05
N ASN A 96 -8.42 -25.38 13.43
CA ASN A 96 -7.50 -26.28 14.11
C ASN A 96 -6.24 -25.58 14.65
N ARG A 97 -5.84 -24.45 14.05
CA ARG A 97 -4.68 -23.68 14.54
C ARG A 97 -5.04 -22.87 15.78
N ILE A 98 -6.21 -22.24 15.80
CA ILE A 98 -6.64 -21.36 16.89
C ILE A 98 -7.42 -22.09 18.00
N SER A 99 -7.75 -23.37 17.82
CA SER A 99 -8.57 -24.15 18.76
C SER A 99 -7.95 -24.31 20.15
N LEU A 100 -6.62 -24.31 20.23
CA LEU A 100 -5.87 -24.44 21.48
C LEU A 100 -5.68 -23.10 22.21
N CYS A 101 -6.13 -21.98 21.65
CA CYS A 101 -6.01 -20.67 22.29
C CYS A 101 -7.07 -20.49 23.39
N ASP A 102 -6.64 -19.96 24.53
CA ASP A 102 -7.49 -19.73 25.69
C ASP A 102 -8.30 -18.44 25.52
N THR A 103 -7.71 -17.41 24.91
CA THR A 103 -8.35 -16.10 24.72
C THR A 103 -8.59 -15.74 23.26
N ALA A 104 -9.59 -14.88 23.00
CA ALA A 104 -9.83 -14.35 21.67
C ALA A 104 -8.63 -13.54 21.13
N LYS A 105 -7.87 -12.92 22.04
CA LYS A 105 -6.63 -12.23 21.72
C LYS A 105 -5.57 -13.18 21.17
N GLU A 106 -5.33 -14.29 21.84
CA GLU A 106 -4.37 -15.30 21.36
C GLU A 106 -4.77 -15.86 19.99
N MET A 107 -6.07 -16.14 19.79
CA MET A 107 -6.58 -16.58 18.48
C MET A 107 -6.27 -15.54 17.39
N TRP A 108 -6.54 -14.26 17.67
CA TRP A 108 -6.31 -13.17 16.73
C TRP A 108 -4.82 -12.95 16.45
N ASP A 109 -3.98 -12.94 17.49
CA ASP A 109 -2.54 -12.76 17.37
C ASP A 109 -1.89 -13.94 16.65
N LEU A 110 -2.35 -15.17 16.88
CA LEU A 110 -1.85 -16.35 16.17
C LEU A 110 -2.18 -16.30 14.68
N LEU A 111 -3.40 -15.92 14.30
CA LEU A 111 -3.76 -15.69 12.90
C LEU A 111 -2.90 -14.59 12.30
N LYS A 112 -2.72 -13.48 13.02
CA LYS A 112 -1.88 -12.37 12.58
C LYS A 112 -0.43 -12.82 12.32
N VAL A 113 0.18 -13.54 13.26
CA VAL A 113 1.54 -14.06 13.11
C VAL A 113 1.65 -15.06 11.96
N THR A 114 0.64 -15.91 11.80
CA THR A 114 0.60 -16.92 10.73
C THR A 114 0.62 -16.28 9.35
N TYR A 115 -0.14 -15.21 9.15
CA TYR A 115 -0.38 -14.64 7.81
C TYR A 115 0.37 -13.35 7.52
N GLU A 116 0.67 -12.53 8.52
CA GLU A 116 1.51 -11.33 8.38
C GLU A 116 2.99 -11.63 8.66
N GLY A 117 3.28 -12.78 9.27
CA GLY A 117 4.59 -13.11 9.83
C GLY A 117 4.77 -12.52 11.24
N THR A 118 5.88 -12.89 11.91
CA THR A 118 6.25 -12.28 13.18
C THR A 118 6.69 -10.82 12.98
N ASN A 119 6.63 -10.01 14.05
CA ASN A 119 7.20 -8.66 14.02
C ASN A 119 8.66 -8.66 13.55
N GLN A 120 9.44 -9.70 13.90
CA GLN A 120 10.83 -9.85 13.46
C GLN A 120 10.96 -10.05 11.93
N VAL A 121 10.10 -10.88 11.33
CA VAL A 121 10.07 -11.07 9.87
C VAL A 121 9.65 -9.77 9.18
N LYS A 122 8.68 -9.06 9.76
CA LYS A 122 8.24 -7.76 9.27
C LYS A 122 9.37 -6.72 9.31
N GLU A 123 10.08 -6.63 10.44
CA GLU A 123 11.21 -5.71 10.61
C GLU A 123 12.38 -6.06 9.68
N SER A 124 12.66 -7.35 9.49
CA SER A 124 13.66 -7.82 8.52
C SER A 124 13.29 -7.39 7.09
N LYS A 125 12.03 -7.57 6.66
CA LYS A 125 11.54 -7.09 5.36
C LYS A 125 11.63 -5.57 5.22
N ILE A 126 11.29 -4.82 6.27
CA ILE A 126 11.45 -3.36 6.29
C ILE A 126 12.93 -3.01 6.11
N SER A 127 13.83 -3.63 6.88
CA SER A 127 15.28 -3.39 6.81
C SER A 127 15.85 -3.66 5.41
N MET A 128 15.47 -4.79 4.79
CA MET A 128 15.85 -5.11 3.41
C MET A 128 15.37 -4.06 2.40
N LEU A 129 14.10 -3.67 2.48
CA LEU A 129 13.52 -2.66 1.57
C LEU A 129 14.09 -1.25 1.81
N VAL A 130 14.43 -0.92 3.07
CA VAL A 130 15.11 0.34 3.41
C VAL A 130 16.50 0.35 2.81
N HIS A 131 17.23 -0.76 2.90
CA HIS A 131 18.54 -0.89 2.28
C HIS A 131 18.45 -0.78 0.75
N GLU A 132 17.48 -1.45 0.13
CA GLU A 132 17.21 -1.34 -1.31
C GLU A 132 16.84 0.10 -1.70
N TYR A 133 16.03 0.79 -0.89
CA TYR A 133 15.70 2.20 -1.06
C TYR A 133 16.95 3.08 -0.95
N GLU A 134 17.79 2.89 0.07
CA GLU A 134 19.00 3.69 0.30
C GLU A 134 20.03 3.52 -0.81
N LEU A 135 20.24 2.30 -1.30
CA LEU A 135 21.14 1.99 -2.42
C LEU A 135 20.52 2.19 -3.80
N PHE A 136 19.25 2.58 -3.86
CA PHE A 136 18.56 2.76 -5.13
C PHE A 136 19.31 3.75 -6.02
N LEU A 137 19.61 3.34 -7.25
CA LEU A 137 20.20 4.13 -8.32
C LEU A 137 19.49 3.79 -9.64
N MET A 138 19.48 4.75 -10.56
CA MET A 138 19.09 4.50 -11.95
C MET A 138 20.16 3.64 -12.62
N HIS A 139 19.73 2.65 -13.42
CA HIS A 139 20.66 1.82 -14.19
C HIS A 139 21.01 2.49 -15.54
N ASP A 140 22.16 2.14 -16.12
CA ASP A 140 22.71 2.82 -17.32
C ASP A 140 21.82 2.74 -18.57
N ASN A 141 21.01 1.67 -18.71
CA ASN A 141 20.13 1.44 -19.87
C ASN A 141 18.64 1.52 -19.51
N GLU A 142 18.32 2.14 -18.38
CA GLU A 142 16.96 2.21 -17.89
C GLU A 142 16.31 3.54 -18.27
N SER A 143 15.02 3.53 -18.61
CA SER A 143 14.27 4.77 -18.82
C SER A 143 13.85 5.41 -17.49
N ILE A 144 13.58 6.72 -17.49
CA ILE A 144 13.08 7.39 -16.28
C ILE A 144 11.76 6.76 -15.78
N SER A 145 10.90 6.32 -16.71
CA SER A 145 9.63 5.65 -16.38
C SER A 145 9.84 4.30 -15.67
N ASP A 146 10.81 3.50 -16.14
CA ASP A 146 11.13 2.20 -15.54
C ASP A 146 11.72 2.37 -14.14
N MET A 147 12.66 3.31 -14.01
CA MET A 147 13.26 3.69 -12.72
C MET A 147 12.20 4.12 -11.73
N PHE A 148 11.28 5.00 -12.15
CA PHE A 148 10.21 5.47 -11.28
C PHE A 148 9.23 4.36 -10.89
N THR A 149 9.00 3.37 -11.77
CA THR A 149 8.16 2.20 -11.47
C THR A 149 8.79 1.31 -10.40
N ARG A 150 10.10 1.04 -10.49
CA ARG A 150 10.83 0.29 -9.44
C ARG A 150 10.82 1.07 -8.12
N PHE A 151 11.14 2.36 -8.17
CA PHE A 151 11.13 3.24 -6.99
C PHE A 151 9.76 3.24 -6.29
N THR A 152 8.68 3.42 -7.05
CA THR A 152 7.31 3.40 -6.52
C THR A 152 6.95 2.04 -5.91
N THR A 153 7.45 0.95 -6.48
CA THR A 153 7.22 -0.41 -5.96
C THR A 153 7.85 -0.59 -4.58
N ILE A 154 9.08 -0.12 -4.39
CA ILE A 154 9.78 -0.15 -3.09
C ILE A 154 9.05 0.72 -2.07
N VAL A 155 8.74 1.98 -2.43
CA VAL A 155 8.06 2.94 -1.54
C VAL A 155 6.68 2.45 -1.12
N ASN A 156 5.90 1.90 -2.04
CA ASN A 156 4.59 1.32 -1.71
C ASN A 156 4.70 0.10 -0.81
N SER A 157 5.74 -0.73 -1.00
CA SER A 157 5.98 -1.89 -0.14
C SER A 157 6.33 -1.45 1.28
N LEU A 158 7.19 -0.44 1.43
CA LEU A 158 7.52 0.17 2.72
C LEU A 158 6.29 0.78 3.40
N LYS A 159 5.47 1.53 2.65
CA LYS A 159 4.21 2.11 3.12
C LYS A 159 3.24 1.05 3.63
N ASN A 160 3.09 -0.07 2.92
CA ASN A 160 2.25 -1.20 3.35
C ASN A 160 2.74 -1.85 4.65
N LEU A 161 4.04 -1.79 4.92
CA LEU A 161 4.63 -2.30 6.17
C LEU A 161 4.59 -1.25 7.30
N GLY A 162 4.16 -0.03 7.02
CA GLY A 162 4.01 1.05 8.00
C GLY A 162 5.17 2.05 8.03
N LYS A 163 6.16 1.94 7.12
CA LYS A 163 7.23 2.92 6.97
C LYS A 163 6.88 3.90 5.85
N ASN A 164 6.61 5.15 6.22
CA ASN A 164 6.22 6.20 5.30
C ASN A 164 7.37 7.19 5.09
N TYR A 165 7.50 7.69 3.87
CA TYR A 165 8.36 8.83 3.55
C TYR A 165 7.49 10.01 3.14
N SER A 166 7.91 11.21 3.53
CA SER A 166 7.32 12.45 3.07
C SER A 166 7.58 12.65 1.57
N ASN A 167 6.70 13.41 0.91
CA ASN A 167 6.87 13.73 -0.52
C ASN A 167 8.25 14.37 -0.80
N GLN A 168 8.71 15.23 0.10
CA GLN A 168 9.99 15.90 0.01
C GLN A 168 11.19 14.91 0.04
N GLU A 169 11.13 13.89 0.90
CA GLU A 169 12.16 12.83 0.96
C GLU A 169 12.19 12.01 -0.32
N LEU A 170 11.02 11.68 -0.88
CA LEU A 170 10.90 10.92 -2.12
C LEU A 170 11.45 11.70 -3.32
N VAL A 171 11.09 12.99 -3.44
CA VAL A 171 11.60 13.88 -4.48
C VAL A 171 13.12 14.00 -4.41
N ARG A 172 13.67 14.30 -3.23
CA ARG A 172 15.13 14.37 -3.04
C ARG A 172 15.81 13.06 -3.35
N LYS A 173 15.20 11.93 -2.97
CA LYS A 173 15.77 10.63 -3.25
C LYS A 173 15.86 10.39 -4.75
N ILE A 174 14.78 10.60 -5.50
CA ILE A 174 14.78 10.45 -6.96
C ILE A 174 15.87 11.31 -7.61
N LEU A 175 15.98 12.59 -7.22
CA LEU A 175 16.99 13.49 -7.77
C LEU A 175 18.43 13.00 -7.50
N ARG A 176 18.70 12.42 -6.33
CA ARG A 176 20.01 11.85 -5.97
C ARG A 176 20.34 10.54 -6.68
N CYS A 177 19.32 9.81 -7.14
CA CYS A 177 19.48 8.52 -7.82
C CYS A 177 19.78 8.66 -9.31
N LEU A 178 19.67 9.87 -9.87
CA LEU A 178 19.94 10.15 -11.28
C LEU A 178 21.45 10.17 -11.58
N PRO A 179 21.87 9.72 -12.78
CA PRO A 179 23.27 9.73 -13.17
C PRO A 179 23.81 11.15 -13.38
N ARG A 180 25.15 11.29 -13.37
CA ARG A 180 25.83 12.60 -13.36
C ARG A 180 25.47 13.53 -14.52
N ASN A 181 25.09 12.98 -15.66
CA ASN A 181 24.62 13.74 -16.82
C ASN A 181 23.31 14.54 -16.54
N TRP A 182 22.58 14.21 -15.47
CA TRP A 182 21.40 14.94 -15.03
C TRP A 182 21.69 16.10 -14.07
N THR A 183 22.94 16.27 -13.62
CA THR A 183 23.31 17.29 -12.61
C THR A 183 22.79 18.69 -12.95
N PRO A 184 22.92 19.21 -14.20
CA PRO A 184 22.42 20.55 -14.52
C PRO A 184 20.90 20.67 -14.31
N LYS A 185 20.14 19.65 -14.71
CA LYS A 185 18.68 19.62 -14.55
C LYS A 185 18.27 19.50 -13.10
N VAL A 186 18.98 18.69 -12.31
CA VAL A 186 18.76 18.55 -10.87
C VAL A 186 18.93 19.89 -10.17
N THR A 187 20.04 20.59 -10.41
CA THR A 187 20.31 21.93 -9.84
C THR A 187 19.21 22.92 -10.19
N THR A 188 18.78 22.99 -11.46
CA THR A 188 17.68 23.87 -11.86
C THR A 188 16.37 23.55 -11.12
N ILE A 189 16.06 22.28 -10.88
CA ILE A 189 14.84 21.89 -10.16
C ILE A 189 14.94 22.26 -8.67
N GLU A 190 16.10 22.04 -8.05
CA GLU A 190 16.35 22.39 -6.65
C GLU A 190 16.30 23.90 -6.39
N GLU A 191 16.74 24.71 -7.35
CA GLU A 191 16.70 26.17 -7.27
C GLU A 191 15.33 26.77 -7.62
N ALA A 192 14.64 26.21 -8.61
CA ALA A 192 13.40 26.79 -9.14
C ALA A 192 12.13 26.37 -8.40
N LYS A 193 12.16 25.26 -7.65
CA LYS A 193 10.95 24.69 -7.04
C LYS A 193 11.17 24.31 -5.58
N ASP A 194 10.15 24.57 -4.75
CA ASP A 194 10.11 24.01 -3.41
C ASP A 194 9.81 22.50 -3.47
N LEU A 195 10.81 21.70 -3.13
CA LEU A 195 10.73 20.24 -3.12
C LEU A 195 9.65 19.69 -2.16
N SER A 196 9.17 20.50 -1.21
CA SER A 196 8.11 20.10 -0.29
C SER A 196 6.72 20.10 -0.95
N THR A 197 6.51 20.99 -1.93
CA THR A 197 5.23 21.17 -2.61
C THR A 197 5.18 20.52 -3.99
N LEU A 198 6.33 20.14 -4.56
CA LEU A 198 6.44 19.54 -5.88
C LEU A 198 5.82 18.13 -5.93
N PRO A 199 4.72 17.91 -6.69
CA PRO A 199 4.15 16.58 -6.86
C PRO A 199 5.11 15.66 -7.63
N LEU A 200 5.18 14.38 -7.24
CA LEU A 200 6.04 13.38 -7.89
C LEU A 200 5.72 13.22 -9.39
N GLU A 201 4.46 13.36 -9.77
CA GLU A 201 4.02 13.25 -11.16
C GLU A 201 4.53 14.42 -12.02
N GLN A 202 4.62 15.62 -11.43
CA GLN A 202 5.20 16.77 -12.12
C GLN A 202 6.72 16.63 -12.26
N LEU A 203 7.40 16.10 -11.23
CA LEU A 203 8.82 15.77 -11.30
C LEU A 203 9.06 14.76 -12.42
N LEU A 204 8.29 13.66 -12.43
CA LEU A 204 8.39 12.61 -13.43
C LEU A 204 8.19 13.17 -14.84
N GLY A 205 7.15 13.98 -15.06
CA GLY A 205 6.90 14.64 -16.33
C GLY A 205 8.08 15.50 -16.78
N SER A 206 8.63 16.32 -15.88
CA SER A 206 9.79 17.15 -16.21
C SER A 206 11.05 16.36 -16.53
N LEU A 207 11.27 15.22 -15.88
CA LEU A 207 12.41 14.34 -16.13
C LEU A 207 12.26 13.60 -17.47
N MET A 208 11.07 13.08 -17.78
CA MET A 208 10.83 12.41 -19.08
C MET A 208 10.95 13.37 -20.26
N THR A 209 10.45 14.60 -20.17
CA THR A 209 10.64 15.60 -21.24
C THR A 209 12.13 15.87 -21.47
N HIS A 210 12.92 15.95 -20.40
CA HIS A 210 14.36 16.15 -20.51
C HIS A 210 15.07 14.92 -21.11
N GLU A 211 14.65 13.70 -20.75
CA GLU A 211 15.17 12.45 -21.34
C GLU A 211 15.02 12.45 -22.87
N THR A 212 13.85 12.82 -23.39
CA THR A 212 13.59 12.90 -24.83
C THR A 212 14.49 13.95 -25.50
N THR A 213 14.61 15.14 -24.91
CA THR A 213 15.49 16.19 -25.47
C THR A 213 16.97 15.78 -25.48
N MET A 214 17.43 15.03 -24.48
CA MET A 214 18.81 14.52 -24.47
C MET A 214 19.04 13.48 -25.59
N LYS A 215 18.08 12.56 -25.78
CA LYS A 215 18.14 11.55 -26.85
C LYS A 215 18.06 12.18 -28.25
N SER A 216 17.27 13.24 -28.44
CA SER A 216 17.22 13.96 -29.71
C SER A 216 18.56 14.67 -30.01
N HIS A 217 19.19 15.29 -29.01
CA HIS A 217 20.51 15.88 -29.15
C HIS A 217 21.63 14.86 -29.45
N GLU A 218 21.62 13.67 -28.83
CA GLU A 218 22.55 12.57 -29.19
C GLU A 218 22.34 12.08 -30.63
N HIS A 219 21.10 12.00 -31.11
CA HIS A 219 20.80 11.64 -32.50
C HIS A 219 21.26 12.71 -33.51
N VAL A 220 21.18 13.99 -33.16
CA VAL A 220 21.67 15.09 -33.99
C VAL A 220 23.20 15.13 -34.03
N GLU A 221 23.88 14.89 -32.90
CA GLU A 221 25.35 14.87 -32.85
C GLU A 221 25.97 13.66 -33.57
N THR A 222 25.35 12.48 -33.46
CA THR A 222 25.79 11.28 -34.19
C THR A 222 25.61 11.41 -35.71
N LYS A 223 24.59 12.15 -36.17
CA LYS A 223 24.43 12.53 -37.59
C LYS A 223 25.49 13.54 -38.05
N LYS A 224 25.82 14.55 -37.24
CA LYS A 224 26.84 15.57 -37.60
C LYS A 224 28.28 15.04 -37.67
N LYS A 225 28.61 13.96 -36.94
CA LYS A 225 29.95 13.33 -36.99
C LYS A 225 30.22 12.49 -38.24
N LYS A 226 29.22 12.20 -39.08
CA LYS A 226 29.42 11.60 -40.41
C LYS A 226 29.64 12.71 -41.46
N THR A 227 30.89 13.12 -41.59
CA THR A 227 31.53 13.74 -42.78
C THR A 227 30.64 14.66 -43.65
N ILE A 228 30.67 15.97 -43.38
CA ILE A 228 30.10 16.98 -44.28
C ILE A 228 31.12 17.27 -45.38
N ALA A 229 30.98 16.62 -46.54
CA ALA A 229 31.48 17.14 -47.80
C ALA A 229 30.40 18.05 -48.40
N LEU A 230 30.74 19.30 -48.69
CA LEU A 230 29.85 20.34 -49.19
C LEU A 230 29.17 19.94 -50.51
N ARG A 231 27.84 19.82 -50.49
CA ARG A 231 26.99 20.13 -51.65
C ARG A 231 25.80 20.96 -51.21
N ALA A 232 25.65 22.12 -51.86
CA ALA A 232 24.54 23.02 -51.68
C ALA A 232 23.31 22.51 -52.44
N SER A 233 22.25 22.23 -51.70
CA SER A 233 20.87 22.24 -52.20
C SER A 233 19.93 22.37 -51.01
N ARG A 234 19.11 23.42 -51.08
CA ARG A 234 18.14 23.87 -50.07
C ARG A 234 16.92 22.96 -50.09
N GLU A 235 16.64 22.30 -48.97
CA GLU A 235 15.31 21.76 -48.65
C GLU A 235 15.02 22.02 -47.16
N GLU A 236 13.79 22.47 -46.92
CA GLU A 236 13.24 22.89 -45.64
C GLU A 236 13.13 21.69 -44.70
N SER A 237 13.72 21.79 -43.51
CA SER A 237 13.53 20.82 -42.44
C SER A 237 12.23 21.15 -41.71
N GLU A 238 11.16 20.40 -41.99
CA GLU A 238 10.01 20.33 -41.09
C GLU A 238 10.47 19.69 -39.76
N SER A 239 10.07 20.35 -38.68
CA SER A 239 10.47 20.04 -37.31
C SER A 239 9.74 18.81 -36.78
N ASP A 240 10.48 17.74 -36.45
CA ASP A 240 9.98 16.50 -35.81
C ASP A 240 9.47 16.70 -34.35
N GLU A 241 9.32 17.94 -33.88
CA GLU A 241 8.92 18.26 -32.49
C GLU A 241 7.52 17.73 -32.12
N ASP A 242 6.60 17.64 -33.08
CA ASP A 242 5.22 17.20 -32.83
C ASP A 242 5.13 15.68 -32.56
N ASP A 243 5.94 14.86 -33.25
CA ASP A 243 5.97 13.41 -33.06
C ASP A 243 6.53 13.04 -31.66
N ASP A 244 7.51 13.80 -31.17
CA ASP A 244 8.10 13.61 -29.85
C ASP A 244 7.10 13.95 -28.71
N ILE A 245 6.30 15.01 -28.87
CA ILE A 245 5.23 15.37 -27.92
C ILE A 245 4.16 14.27 -27.88
N VAL A 246 3.82 13.70 -29.04
CA VAL A 246 2.86 12.59 -29.14
C VAL A 246 3.40 11.33 -28.45
N LEU A 247 4.69 11.03 -28.60
CA LEU A 247 5.35 9.91 -27.93
C LEU A 247 5.35 10.09 -26.40
N ILE A 248 5.67 11.28 -25.89
CA ILE A 248 5.62 11.60 -24.45
C ILE A 248 4.19 11.45 -23.92
N SER A 249 3.19 12.01 -24.63
CA SER A 249 1.78 11.89 -24.26
C SER A 249 1.35 10.42 -24.17
N ASN A 250 1.80 9.59 -25.10
CA ASN A 250 1.49 8.16 -25.13
C ASN A 250 2.21 7.36 -24.05
N GLN A 251 3.46 7.66 -23.75
CA GLN A 251 4.20 7.04 -22.63
C GLN A 251 3.60 7.44 -21.29
N PHE A 252 3.28 8.73 -21.09
CA PHE A 252 2.62 9.22 -19.88
C PHE A 252 1.25 8.58 -19.69
N LYS A 253 0.45 8.47 -20.77
CA LYS A 253 -0.84 7.76 -20.75
C LYS A 253 -0.69 6.27 -20.41
N LYS A 254 0.33 5.58 -20.95
CA LYS A 254 0.62 4.17 -20.63
C LYS A 254 1.03 4.01 -19.16
N PHE A 255 1.90 4.89 -18.66
CA PHE A 255 2.32 4.91 -17.26
C PHE A 255 1.14 5.15 -16.30
N LEU A 256 0.31 6.16 -16.56
CA LEU A 256 -0.91 6.42 -15.78
C LEU A 256 -1.90 5.24 -15.79
N LYS A 257 -1.99 4.51 -16.91
CA LYS A 257 -2.81 3.28 -16.99
C LYS A 257 -2.22 2.13 -16.18
N SER A 258 -0.89 1.99 -16.16
CA SER A 258 -0.17 0.99 -15.35
C SER A 258 -0.36 1.23 -13.84
N GLN A 259 -0.32 2.50 -13.42
CA GLN A 259 -0.58 2.91 -12.02
C GLN A 259 -2.05 2.71 -11.61
N LYS A 260 -3.02 2.94 -12.52
CA LYS A 260 -4.46 2.74 -12.25
C LYS A 260 -4.90 1.27 -12.23
N GLY A 261 -4.04 0.33 -12.64
CA GLY A 261 -4.31 -1.11 -12.62
C GLY A 261 -4.35 -1.74 -11.21
N LYS A 262 -3.94 -1.01 -10.16
CA LYS A 262 -3.99 -1.48 -8.76
C LYS A 262 -4.79 -0.50 -7.89
N LYS A 263 -6.11 -0.74 -7.84
CA LYS A 263 -7.19 -0.14 -7.02
C LYS A 263 -7.74 1.23 -7.50
N VAL A 264 -9.01 1.28 -7.93
CA VAL A 264 -10.22 1.50 -7.08
C VAL A 264 -11.48 1.44 -7.97
N PHE A 265 -12.42 0.57 -7.60
CA PHE A 265 -13.82 0.57 -8.04
C PHE A 265 -14.48 1.90 -7.64
N LYS A 266 -14.93 2.70 -8.61
CA LYS A 266 -15.77 3.87 -8.33
C LYS A 266 -17.21 3.41 -8.01
N LYS A 267 -17.66 3.69 -6.79
CA LYS A 267 -19.08 3.76 -6.41
C LYS A 267 -19.77 4.80 -7.30
N LYS A 268 -20.79 4.39 -8.06
CA LYS A 268 -21.85 5.28 -8.54
C LYS A 268 -22.94 5.33 -7.47
N PHE A 269 -23.27 6.51 -6.97
CA PHE A 269 -24.55 6.76 -6.31
C PHE A 269 -25.62 6.94 -7.40
N PRO A 270 -26.81 6.32 -7.28
CA PRO A 270 -27.98 6.76 -8.02
C PRO A 270 -28.62 7.96 -7.30
N GLN A 271 -28.96 9.00 -8.06
CA GLN A 271 -29.94 10.00 -7.65
C GLN A 271 -31.29 9.31 -7.47
N GLU A 272 -31.97 9.60 -6.37
CA GLU A 272 -33.39 9.31 -6.21
C GLU A 272 -34.19 10.24 -7.14
N GLU A 273 -34.85 9.66 -8.15
CA GLU A 273 -35.97 10.28 -8.82
C GLU A 273 -37.21 10.11 -7.95
N GLU A 274 -37.69 11.22 -7.40
CA GLU A 274 -39.00 11.36 -6.80
C GLU A 274 -40.06 11.23 -7.92
N SER A 275 -40.74 10.08 -8.04
CA SER A 275 -41.92 9.95 -8.91
C SER A 275 -43.17 9.74 -8.08
N SER A 276 -43.92 10.81 -7.96
CA SER A 276 -45.30 10.89 -7.48
C SER A 276 -46.26 10.00 -8.31
N LYS A 277 -47.36 9.57 -7.68
CA LYS A 277 -48.55 8.85 -8.21
C LYS A 277 -48.37 7.33 -8.25
N LYS A 278 -49.26 6.51 -7.68
CA LYS A 278 -50.72 6.59 -7.58
C LYS A 278 -51.21 5.57 -6.55
#